data_AF-A0AAE5HVA7-F1
#
_entry.id   AF-A0AAE5HVA7-F1
#
_cell.length_a   1.000
_cell.length_b   1.000
_cell.length_c   1.000
_cell.angle_alpha   90.00
_cell.angle_beta   90.00
_cell.angle_gamma   90.00
#
_symmetry.space_group_name_H-M   'P 1'
#
loop_
_entity.id
_entity.type
_entity.pdbx_description
1 polymer ?
#
loop_
_entity_poly.entity_id
_entity_poly.type
_entity_poly.pdbx_seq_one_letter_code
_entity_poly.pdbx_strand_id
1 'polypeptide(L)'
;MNDAYKKLRNPLPQILGVFSILFSFPGFVQYFYSLTIESTPMYLIVSSILIIVVSMSCFFVLFLQYPKNHEDMKKSAFKLMILDILALYCVVISLYNAYFFMVAENGVDLTFFGVLV
;
A
#
# COMPACT_ATOMS: atom_id res chain seq x y z
N MET A 1 -15.91 -20.87 18.29
CA MET A 1 -16.15 -20.36 16.92
C MET A 1 -16.27 -18.84 16.89
N ASN A 2 -17.25 -18.23 17.57
CA ASN A 2 -17.52 -16.78 17.47
C ASN A 2 -16.33 -15.85 17.79
N ASP A 3 -15.49 -16.21 18.77
CA ASP A 3 -14.29 -15.40 19.09
C ASP A 3 -13.19 -15.46 18.04
N ALA A 4 -12.99 -16.63 17.39
CA ALA A 4 -12.05 -16.76 16.28
C ALA A 4 -12.53 -15.92 15.08
N TYR A 5 -13.84 -15.86 14.84
CA TYR A 5 -14.44 -14.99 13.83
C TYR A 5 -14.28 -13.49 14.14
N LYS A 6 -14.45 -13.09 15.41
CA LYS A 6 -14.17 -11.71 15.84
C LYS A 6 -12.72 -11.31 15.62
N LYS A 7 -11.78 -12.21 15.93
CA LYS A 7 -10.34 -11.99 15.66
C LYS A 7 -10.01 -11.93 14.17
N LEU A 8 -10.67 -12.75 13.34
CA LEU A 8 -10.51 -12.73 11.88
C LEU A 8 -10.96 -11.40 11.24
N ARG A 9 -11.89 -10.71 11.88
CA ARG A 9 -12.41 -9.41 11.44
C ARG A 9 -11.64 -8.23 12.04
N ASN A 10 -10.47 -8.45 12.64
CA ASN A 10 -9.62 -7.33 12.99
C ASN A 10 -9.38 -6.50 11.73
N PRO A 11 -9.56 -5.17 11.78
CA PRO A 11 -9.50 -4.33 10.60
C PRO A 11 -8.04 -4.09 10.17
N LEU A 12 -7.20 -5.11 10.25
CA LEU A 12 -5.78 -5.05 9.94
C LEU A 12 -5.54 -4.67 8.47
N PRO A 13 -6.24 -5.27 7.47
CA PRO A 13 -6.06 -4.84 6.09
C PRO A 13 -6.42 -3.36 5.90
N GLN A 14 -7.49 -2.89 6.55
CA GLN A 14 -7.94 -1.50 6.44
C GLN A 14 -6.97 -0.54 7.11
N ILE A 15 -6.43 -0.90 8.28
CA ILE A 15 -5.39 -0.11 8.97
C ILE A 15 -4.16 0.00 8.07
N LEU A 16 -3.68 -1.11 7.50
CA LEU A 16 -2.54 -1.13 6.57
C LEU A 16 -2.83 -0.33 5.29
N GLY A 17 -4.06 -0.43 4.76
CA GLY A 17 -4.52 0.37 3.62
C GLY A 17 -4.52 1.87 3.89
N VAL A 18 -4.96 2.30 5.08
CA VAL A 18 -4.91 3.71 5.51
C VAL A 18 -3.47 4.17 5.68
N PHE A 19 -2.62 3.37 6.33
CA PHE A 19 -1.20 3.72 6.51
C PHE A 19 -0.47 3.87 5.18
N SER A 20 -0.70 2.96 4.23
CA SER A 20 -0.06 3.03 2.91
C SER A 20 -0.47 4.29 2.14
N ILE A 21 -1.75 4.70 2.20
CA ILE A 21 -2.19 5.98 1.61
C ILE A 21 -1.54 7.16 2.34
N LEU A 22 -1.56 7.15 3.68
CA LEU A 22 -0.99 8.22 4.51
C LEU A 22 0.50 8.41 4.23
N PHE A 23 1.27 7.33 4.12
CA PHE A 23 2.69 7.39 3.81
C PHE A 23 3.00 7.68 2.35
N SER A 24 2.01 7.54 1.45
CA SER A 24 2.14 8.00 0.07
C SER A 24 1.85 9.50 -0.10
N PHE A 25 1.25 10.16 0.91
CA PHE A 25 0.90 11.59 0.87
C PHE A 25 2.10 12.53 0.67
N PRO A 26 3.27 12.34 1.32
CA PRO A 26 4.44 13.18 1.09
C PRO A 26 4.88 13.21 -0.38
N GLY A 27 4.78 12.08 -1.09
CA GLY A 27 5.09 12.02 -2.52
C GLY A 27 4.11 12.85 -3.37
N PHE A 28 2.85 12.98 -2.95
CA PHE A 28 1.87 13.83 -3.64
C PHE A 28 2.13 15.32 -3.38
N VAL A 29 2.53 15.68 -2.16
CA VAL A 29 2.84 17.07 -1.77
C VAL A 29 3.95 17.66 -2.64
N GLN A 30 4.87 16.83 -3.13
CA GLN A 30 5.97 17.23 -4.00
C GLN A 30 5.52 17.86 -5.33
N TYR A 31 4.33 17.48 -5.84
CA TYR A 31 3.76 18.06 -7.07
C TYR A 31 3.25 19.50 -6.90
N PHE A 32 3.09 20.01 -5.67
CA PHE A 32 2.72 21.42 -5.44
C PHE A 32 3.93 22.37 -5.41
N TYR A 33 5.15 21.83 -5.38
CA TYR A 33 6.38 22.60 -5.38
C TYR A 33 6.95 22.68 -6.80
N SER A 34 8.04 21.95 -7.07
CA SER A 34 8.77 22.03 -8.34
C SER A 34 8.73 20.74 -9.16
N LEU A 35 8.18 19.65 -8.61
CA LEU A 35 8.17 18.36 -9.29
C LEU A 35 7.03 18.30 -10.31
N THR A 36 7.34 18.07 -11.58
CA THR A 36 6.34 17.82 -12.62
C THR A 36 6.20 16.31 -12.87
N ILE A 37 5.07 15.91 -13.44
CA ILE A 37 4.84 14.49 -13.79
C ILE A 37 5.89 14.02 -14.82
N GLU A 38 6.34 14.89 -15.72
CA GLU A 38 7.35 14.58 -16.73
C GLU A 38 8.75 14.34 -16.15
N SER A 39 9.12 15.03 -15.07
CA SER A 39 10.40 14.82 -14.39
C SER A 39 10.35 13.69 -13.36
N THR A 40 9.17 13.14 -13.08
CA THR A 40 9.03 12.03 -12.14
C THR A 40 9.42 10.70 -12.81
N PRO A 41 10.33 9.92 -12.20
CA PRO A 41 10.63 8.57 -12.67
C PRO A 41 9.38 7.69 -12.78
N MET A 42 9.22 7.01 -13.92
CA MET A 42 8.02 6.21 -14.23
C MET A 42 7.72 5.13 -13.17
N TYR A 43 8.76 4.55 -12.55
CA TYR A 43 8.59 3.53 -11.51
C TYR A 43 7.86 4.07 -10.26
N LEU A 44 8.06 5.35 -9.89
CA LEU A 44 7.37 5.99 -8.76
C LEU A 44 5.89 6.21 -9.05
N ILE A 45 5.54 6.54 -10.30
CA ILE A 45 4.16 6.69 -10.73
C ILE A 45 3.45 5.34 -10.68
N VAL A 46 4.07 4.31 -11.27
CA VAL A 46 3.50 2.95 -11.30
C VAL A 46 3.33 2.38 -9.89
N SER A 47 4.33 2.52 -9.02
CA SER A 47 4.24 2.03 -7.64
C SER A 47 3.19 2.79 -6.83
N SER A 48 3.03 4.10 -7.05
CA SER A 48 1.99 4.91 -6.39
C SER A 48 0.57 4.51 -6.82
N ILE A 49 0.36 4.22 -8.11
CA ILE A 49 -0.92 3.70 -8.62
C ILE A 49 -1.21 2.33 -7.99
N LEU A 50 -0.21 1.44 -7.91
CA LEU A 50 -0.34 0.13 -7.27
C LEU A 50 -0.74 0.26 -5.79
N ILE A 51 -0.11 1.17 -5.05
CA ILE A 51 -0.46 1.45 -3.65
C ILE A 51 -1.94 1.83 -3.55
N ILE A 52 -2.43 2.76 -4.37
CA ILE A 52 -3.83 3.19 -4.35
C ILE A 52 -4.78 2.01 -4.63
N VAL A 53 -4.49 1.20 -5.65
CA VAL A 53 -5.34 0.04 -6.01
C VAL A 53 -5.39 -0.98 -4.88
N VAL A 54 -4.24 -1.32 -4.29
CA VAL A 54 -4.17 -2.29 -3.18
C VAL A 54 -4.86 -1.72 -1.94
N SER A 55 -4.62 -0.46 -1.58
CA SER A 55 -5.28 0.17 -0.43
C SER A 55 -6.80 0.20 -0.60
N MET A 56 -7.32 0.47 -1.81
CA MET A 56 -8.76 0.39 -2.09
C MET A 56 -9.30 -1.04 -1.95
N SER A 57 -8.52 -2.06 -2.37
CA SER A 57 -8.91 -3.46 -2.22
C SER A 57 -9.00 -3.91 -0.74
N CYS A 58 -8.21 -3.31 0.15
CA CYS A 58 -8.31 -3.52 1.61
C CYS A 58 -9.67 -3.08 2.18
N PHE A 59 -10.31 -2.06 1.60
CA PHE A 59 -11.65 -1.64 1.99
C PHE A 59 -12.75 -2.55 1.42
N PHE A 60 -12.54 -3.13 0.23
CA PHE A 60 -13.48 -4.10 -0.36
C PHE A 60 -13.75 -5.31 0.53
N VAL A 61 -12.77 -5.70 1.35
CA VAL A 61 -12.92 -6.77 2.34
C VAL A 61 -14.08 -6.55 3.31
N LEU A 62 -14.42 -5.30 3.63
CA LEU A 62 -15.54 -4.99 4.54
C LEU A 62 -16.89 -5.41 3.96
N PHE A 63 -16.99 -5.55 2.64
CA PHE A 63 -18.20 -5.95 1.93
C PHE A 63 -18.29 -7.47 1.69
N LEU A 64 -17.27 -8.25 2.06
CA LEU A 64 -17.33 -9.70 1.93
C LEU A 64 -18.35 -10.30 2.92
N GLN A 65 -19.22 -11.17 2.39
CA GLN A 65 -20.24 -11.85 3.18
C GLN A 65 -19.61 -12.78 4.24
N TYR A 66 -20.33 -12.94 5.35
CA TYR A 66 -19.91 -13.81 6.45
C TYR A 66 -19.80 -15.27 5.98
N PRO A 67 -18.65 -15.93 6.18
CA PRO A 67 -18.52 -17.36 5.91
C PRO A 67 -19.42 -18.15 6.88
N LYS A 68 -20.25 -19.05 6.33
CA LYS A 68 -21.22 -19.84 7.12
C LYS A 68 -20.63 -21.15 7.66
N ASN A 69 -19.57 -21.67 7.02
CA ASN A 69 -18.94 -22.95 7.35
C ASN A 69 -17.44 -22.81 7.71
N HIS A 70 -16.92 -23.82 8.42
CA HIS A 70 -15.50 -23.90 8.84
C HIS A 70 -14.51 -23.91 7.67
N GLU A 71 -14.85 -24.56 6.55
CA GLU A 71 -14.01 -24.57 5.35
C GLU A 71 -13.95 -23.20 4.67
N ASP A 72 -15.08 -22.50 4.59
CA ASP A 72 -15.16 -21.14 4.04
C ASP A 72 -14.42 -20.14 4.92
N MET A 73 -14.41 -20.36 6.24
CA MET A 73 -13.61 -19.56 7.17
C MET A 73 -12.12 -19.69 6.88
N LYS A 74 -11.61 -20.90 6.64
CA LYS A 74 -10.19 -21.13 6.32
C LYS A 74 -9.80 -20.47 4.99
N LYS A 75 -10.65 -20.57 3.96
CA LYS A 75 -10.43 -19.91 2.66
C LYS A 75 -10.45 -18.39 2.78
N SER A 76 -11.37 -17.83 3.56
CA SER A 76 -11.45 -16.38 3.81
C SER A 76 -10.23 -15.88 4.57
N ALA A 77 -9.82 -16.58 5.64
CA ALA A 77 -8.62 -16.27 6.42
C ALA A 77 -7.36 -16.24 5.54
N PHE A 78 -7.22 -17.21 4.64
CA PHE A 78 -6.08 -17.26 3.72
C PHE A 78 -6.06 -16.09 2.74
N LYS A 79 -7.22 -15.70 2.19
CA LYS A 79 -7.33 -14.51 1.33
C LYS A 79 -6.98 -13.23 2.08
N LEU A 80 -7.45 -13.08 3.32
CA LEU A 80 -7.12 -11.94 4.18
C LEU A 80 -5.63 -11.89 4.49
N MET A 81 -5.02 -13.03 4.82
CA MET A 81 -3.57 -13.11 5.06
C MET A 81 -2.74 -12.69 3.85
N ILE A 82 -3.11 -13.14 2.64
CA ILE A 82 -2.44 -12.70 1.40
C ILE A 82 -2.57 -11.19 1.22
N LEU A 83 -3.78 -10.66 1.44
CA LEU A 83 -4.03 -9.24 1.31
C LEU A 83 -3.26 -8.41 2.36
N ASP A 84 -3.18 -8.88 3.60
CA ASP A 84 -2.42 -8.25 4.66
C ASP A 84 -0.93 -8.18 4.33
N ILE A 85 -0.36 -9.28 3.82
CA ILE A 85 1.05 -9.30 3.37
C ILE A 85 1.24 -8.30 2.23
N LEU A 86 0.34 -8.26 1.25
CA LEU A 86 0.41 -7.33 0.13
C LEU A 86 0.28 -5.85 0.58
N ALA A 87 -0.62 -5.58 1.51
CA ALA A 87 -0.83 -4.25 2.08
C ALA A 87 0.39 -3.80 2.89
N LEU A 88 1.03 -4.72 3.63
CA LEU A 88 2.27 -4.44 4.35
C LEU A 88 3.41 -4.07 3.39
N TYR A 89 3.55 -4.79 2.27
CA TYR A 89 4.50 -4.41 1.23
C TYR A 89 4.20 -3.01 0.68
N CYS A 90 2.92 -2.67 0.46
CA CYS A 90 2.53 -1.33 0.02
C CYS A 90 2.91 -0.24 1.04
N VAL A 91 2.80 -0.51 2.33
CA VAL A 91 3.27 0.41 3.39
C VAL A 91 4.78 0.65 3.26
N VAL A 92 5.58 -0.42 3.13
CA VAL A 92 7.04 -0.28 2.98
C VAL A 92 7.40 0.48 1.70
N ILE A 93 6.79 0.12 0.57
CA ILE A 93 7.03 0.80 -0.72
C ILE A 93 6.60 2.26 -0.64
N SER A 94 5.51 2.59 0.04
CA SER A 94 5.05 3.99 0.17
C SER A 94 6.08 4.86 0.91
N LEU A 95 6.76 4.32 1.92
CA LEU A 95 7.86 5.01 2.60
C LEU A 95 9.08 5.21 1.70
N TYR A 96 9.45 4.18 0.92
CA TYR A 96 10.51 4.29 -0.08
C TYR A 96 10.18 5.33 -1.15
N ASN A 97 8.95 5.30 -1.68
CA ASN A 97 8.48 6.28 -2.63
C ASN A 97 8.58 7.70 -2.06
N ALA A 98 8.13 7.92 -0.82
CA ALA A 98 8.22 9.24 -0.18
C ALA A 98 9.67 9.76 -0.13
N TYR A 99 10.64 8.89 0.18
CA TYR A 99 12.06 9.25 0.14
C TYR A 99 12.52 9.61 -1.28
N PHE A 100 12.22 8.76 -2.26
CA PHE A 100 12.65 8.97 -3.64
C PHE A 100 11.98 10.19 -4.30
N PHE A 101 10.72 10.49 -3.96
CA PHE A 101 10.05 11.72 -4.39
C PHE A 101 10.73 12.97 -3.84
N MET A 102 11.19 12.95 -2.59
CA MET A 102 11.94 14.06 -1.98
C MET A 102 13.33 14.24 -2.60
N VAL A 103 13.98 13.13 -2.98
CA VAL A 103 15.27 13.15 -3.69
C VAL A 103 15.10 13.69 -5.12
N ALA A 104 14.01 13.32 -5.81
CA ALA A 104 13.66 13.82 -7.13
C ALA A 104 13.42 15.34 -7.14
N GLU A 105 12.78 15.89 -6.11
CA GLU A 105 12.58 17.34 -5.96
C GLU A 105 13.91 18.10 -5.85
N ASN A 106 14.87 17.57 -5.07
CA ASN A 106 16.16 18.23 -4.85
C ASN A 106 17.15 18.10 -6.02
N GLY A 107 16.72 17.56 -7.17
CA GLY A 107 17.53 17.48 -8.39
C GLY A 107 18.71 16.51 -8.29
N VAL A 108 18.67 15.56 -7.35
CA VAL A 108 19.69 14.51 -7.24
C VAL A 108 19.34 13.40 -8.22
N ASP A 109 20.27 13.12 -9.14
CA ASP A 109 20.10 12.12 -10.20
C ASP A 109 19.98 10.71 -9.59
N LEU A 110 18.75 10.19 -9.56
CA LEU A 110 18.36 8.93 -8.93
C LEU A 110 18.98 7.69 -9.60
N THR A 111 19.51 7.85 -10.81
CA THR A 111 20.13 6.80 -11.62
C THR A 111 21.42 6.28 -10.97
N PHE A 112 22.13 7.11 -10.19
CA PHE A 112 23.40 6.72 -9.58
C PHE A 112 23.26 5.99 -8.23
N PHE A 113 22.14 6.19 -7.52
CA PHE A 113 21.94 5.59 -6.20
C PHE A 113 21.43 4.13 -6.26
N GLY A 114 20.80 3.73 -7.37
CA GLY A 114 20.34 2.36 -7.59
C GLY A 114 21.41 1.36 -8.04
N VAL A 115 22.59 1.85 -8.45
CA VAL A 115 23.71 1.00 -8.94
C VAL A 115 24.77 0.76 -7.86
N LEU A 116 24.71 1.48 -6.72
CA LEU A 116 25.72 1.44 -5.66
C LEU A 116 25.22 0.76 -4.36
N VAL A 117 24.31 -0.20 -4.49
CA VAL A 117 23.95 -1.19 -3.46
C VAL A 117 24.16 -2.59 -4.02
#